data_AF-A0A9E3Y3X2-F1
#
_entry.id   AF-A0A9E3Y3X2-F1
#
_cell.length_a   1.000
_cell.length_b   1.000
_cell.length_c   1.000
_cell.angle_alpha   90.00
_cell.angle_beta   90.00
_cell.angle_gamma   90.00
#
_symmetry.space_group_name_H-M   'P 1'
#
loop_
_entity.id
_entity.type
_entity.pdbx_description
1 polymer ?
#
loop_
_entity_poly.entity_id
_entity_poly.type
_entity_poly.pdbx_seq_one_letter_code
_entity_poly.pdbx_strand_id
1 'polypeptide(L)'
;MEDDATFGDMYDAATLAALDSYESPDRGPSPISSRMVRWSRTSTVGALAAGFAFGLREVLEPPRDEQIVIEVDAAGEPHDLPIRLILDPDDPSGSICIIRRDPAPPVI
;
A
#
# COMPACT_ATOMS: atom_id res chain seq x y z
N MET A 1 1.60 -20.02 -33.49
CA MET A 1 2.83 -19.30 -33.87
C MET A 1 2.90 -18.16 -32.87
N GLU A 2 3.50 -18.43 -31.72
CA GLU A 2 3.65 -17.43 -30.65
C GLU A 2 4.76 -16.48 -31.07
N ASP A 3 4.44 -15.19 -31.06
CA ASP A 3 5.34 -14.10 -31.42
C ASP A 3 6.34 -13.95 -30.25
N ASP A 4 7.49 -14.59 -30.38
CA ASP A 4 8.58 -14.52 -29.39
C ASP A 4 9.31 -13.18 -29.58
N ALA A 5 8.62 -12.09 -29.24
CA ALA A 5 9.18 -10.75 -29.27
C ALA A 5 10.41 -10.71 -28.36
N THR A 6 11.58 -10.58 -28.96
CA THR A 6 12.83 -10.62 -28.21
C THR A 6 12.95 -9.36 -27.38
N PHE A 7 13.75 -9.39 -26.31
CA PHE A 7 13.97 -8.21 -25.47
C PHE A 7 14.44 -6.98 -26.27
N GLY A 8 15.11 -7.19 -27.41
CA GLY A 8 15.52 -6.13 -28.33
C GLY A 8 14.38 -5.51 -29.15
N ASP A 9 13.26 -6.22 -29.31
CA ASP A 9 12.09 -5.71 -30.04
C ASP A 9 11.19 -4.83 -29.15
N MET A 10 11.32 -4.97 -27.83
CA MET A 10 10.53 -4.22 -26.84
C MET A 10 11.09 -2.82 -26.52
N TYR A 11 12.37 -2.58 -26.79
CA TYR A 11 13.05 -1.33 -26.44
C TYR A 11 13.76 -0.74 -27.65
N ASP A 12 13.66 0.58 -27.81
CA ASP A 12 14.37 1.26 -28.89
C ASP A 12 15.89 1.21 -28.70
N ALA A 13 16.61 1.37 -29.82
CA ALA A 13 18.08 1.30 -29.82
C ALA A 13 18.73 2.36 -28.91
N ALA A 14 18.06 3.49 -28.69
CA ALA A 14 18.54 4.54 -27.80
C ALA A 14 18.49 4.10 -26.33
N THR A 15 17.43 3.40 -25.93
CA THR A 15 17.26 2.85 -24.58
C THR A 15 18.25 1.71 -24.32
N LEU A 16 18.44 0.82 -25.29
CA LEU A 16 19.44 -0.25 -25.20
C LEU A 16 20.86 0.33 -25.09
N ALA A 17 21.19 1.34 -25.88
CA ALA A 17 22.47 2.04 -25.79
C ALA A 17 22.65 2.75 -24.43
N ALA A 18 21.57 3.32 -23.87
CA ALA A 18 21.61 3.94 -22.55
C ALA A 18 21.90 2.92 -21.44
N LEU A 19 21.29 1.72 -21.53
CA LEU A 19 21.53 0.62 -20.59
C LEU A 19 22.95 0.05 -20.71
N ASP A 20 23.45 -0.14 -21.93
CA ASP A 20 24.84 -0.60 -22.16
C ASP A 20 25.88 0.45 -21.74
N SER A 21 25.55 1.73 -21.87
CA SER A 21 26.39 2.85 -21.40
C SER A 21 26.34 3.09 -19.90
N TYR A 22 25.49 2.36 -19.16
CA TYR A 22 25.38 2.50 -17.72
C TYR A 22 26.64 1.99 -17.03
N GLU A 23 27.61 2.88 -16.86
CA GLU A 23 28.75 2.68 -15.99
C GLU A 23 28.23 2.79 -14.55
N SER A 24 28.23 1.67 -13.83
CA SER A 24 27.93 1.70 -12.39
C SER A 24 28.88 2.72 -11.76
N PRO A 25 28.38 3.80 -11.12
CA PRO A 25 29.25 4.85 -10.62
C PRO A 25 30.27 4.19 -9.70
N ASP A 26 31.55 4.33 -10.05
CA ASP A 26 32.66 3.76 -9.31
C ASP A 26 32.62 4.36 -7.91
N ARG A 27 31.99 3.61 -7.00
CA ARG A 27 31.70 4.07 -5.65
C ARG A 27 33.01 3.89 -4.91
N GLY A 28 33.86 4.93 -4.97
CA GLY A 28 35.10 5.02 -4.21
C GLY A 28 34.90 4.54 -2.76
N PRO A 29 35.94 4.04 -2.10
CA PRO A 29 35.81 3.23 -0.88
C PRO A 29 34.85 3.88 0.10
N SER A 30 33.67 3.27 0.25
CA SER A 30 32.64 3.73 1.17
C SER A 30 33.26 3.78 2.57
N PRO A 31 33.18 4.90 3.30
CA PRO A 31 33.67 4.98 4.68
C PRO A 31 32.87 4.08 5.64
N ILE A 32 31.80 3.48 5.14
CA ILE A 32 30.87 2.61 5.84
C ILE A 32 31.21 1.15 5.51
N SER A 33 31.31 0.32 6.56
CA SER A 33 31.59 -1.13 6.47
C SER A 33 30.80 -1.81 5.34
N SER A 34 31.49 -2.64 4.56
CA SER A 34 30.95 -3.37 3.40
C SER A 34 29.68 -4.18 3.71
N ARG A 35 29.50 -4.61 4.98
CA ARG A 35 28.29 -5.31 5.43
C ARG A 35 27.07 -4.39 5.52
N MET A 36 27.24 -3.13 5.91
CA MET A 36 26.15 -2.14 5.99
C MET A 36 25.72 -1.67 4.59
N VAL A 37 26.67 -1.51 3.67
CA VAL A 37 26.39 -1.19 2.26
C VAL A 37 25.65 -2.32 1.55
N ARG A 38 25.95 -3.59 1.88
CA ARG A 38 25.21 -4.74 1.34
C ARG A 38 23.79 -4.79 1.86
N TRP A 39 23.58 -4.54 3.16
CA TRP A 39 22.24 -4.49 3.75
C TRP A 39 21.38 -3.38 3.15
N SER A 40 21.91 -2.17 2.97
CA SER A 40 21.15 -1.06 2.37
C SER A 40 20.83 -1.27 0.88
N ARG A 41 21.74 -1.89 0.12
CA ARG A 41 21.48 -2.27 -1.29
C ARG A 41 20.40 -3.35 -1.40
N THR A 42 20.41 -4.35 -0.51
CA THR A 42 19.34 -5.37 -0.48
C THR A 42 17.99 -4.76 -0.10
N SER A 43 17.97 -3.83 0.87
CA SER A 43 16.72 -3.15 1.28
C SER A 43 16.13 -2.24 0.20
N THR A 44 16.97 -1.51 -0.55
CA THR A 44 16.50 -0.63 -1.64
C THR A 44 15.95 -1.42 -2.83
N VAL A 45 16.61 -2.51 -3.22
CA VAL A 45 16.09 -3.43 -4.25
C VAL A 45 14.78 -4.09 -3.80
N GLY A 46 14.69 -4.50 -2.52
CA GLY A 46 13.47 -5.06 -1.95
C GLY A 46 12.30 -4.07 -1.94
N ALA A 47 12.57 -2.79 -1.62
CA ALA A 47 11.55 -1.75 -1.64
C ALA A 47 11.00 -1.47 -3.05
N LEU A 48 11.87 -1.45 -4.07
CA LEU A 48 11.44 -1.29 -5.46
C LEU A 48 10.59 -2.48 -5.92
N ALA A 49 11.06 -3.71 -5.65
CA ALA A 49 10.31 -4.92 -6.00
C ALA A 49 8.94 -4.98 -5.31
N ALA A 50 8.86 -4.60 -4.03
CA ALA A 50 7.60 -4.50 -3.31
C ALA A 50 6.68 -3.43 -3.91
N GLY A 51 7.21 -2.26 -4.27
CA GLY A 51 6.45 -1.19 -4.93
C GLY A 51 5.84 -1.65 -6.26
N PHE A 52 6.60 -2.35 -7.09
CA PHE A 52 6.08 -2.95 -8.34
C PHE A 52 5.01 -4.01 -8.08
N ALA A 53 5.21 -4.88 -7.08
CA ALA A 53 4.22 -5.90 -6.73
C ALA A 53 2.90 -5.28 -6.24
N PHE A 54 2.95 -4.25 -5.40
CA PHE A 54 1.75 -3.54 -4.94
C PHE A 54 1.06 -2.78 -6.08
N GLY A 55 1.83 -2.14 -6.97
CA GLY A 55 1.26 -1.46 -8.14
C GLY A 55 0.57 -2.42 -9.11
N LEU A 56 1.19 -3.57 -9.40
CA LEU A 56 0.57 -4.61 -10.24
C LEU A 56 -0.66 -5.22 -9.58
N ARG A 57 -0.64 -5.40 -8.26
CA ARG A 57 -1.80 -5.87 -7.51
C ARG A 57 -2.99 -4.94 -7.67
N GLU A 58 -2.79 -3.62 -7.54
CA GLU A 58 -3.86 -2.63 -7.69
C GLU A 58 -4.47 -2.62 -9.11
N VAL A 59 -3.66 -2.85 -10.14
CA VAL A 59 -4.12 -2.85 -11.54
C VAL A 59 -4.82 -4.15 -11.92
N LEU A 60 -4.34 -5.29 -11.40
CA LEU A 60 -4.80 -6.62 -11.81
C LEU A 60 -5.88 -7.19 -10.90
N GLU A 61 -5.97 -6.74 -9.64
CA GLU A 61 -6.95 -7.21 -8.69
C GLU A 61 -8.18 -6.29 -8.73
N PRO A 62 -9.36 -6.79 -9.15
CA PRO A 62 -10.58 -5.99 -9.09
C PRO A 62 -10.87 -5.60 -7.63
N PRO A 63 -11.48 -4.43 -7.37
CA PRO A 63 -11.82 -4.01 -6.02
C PRO A 63 -12.63 -5.12 -5.36
N ARG A 64 -12.12 -5.61 -4.24
CA ARG A 64 -12.82 -6.65 -3.50
C ARG A 64 -14.03 -6.00 -2.84
N ASP A 65 -15.22 -6.46 -3.19
CA ASP A 65 -16.42 -6.26 -2.38
C ASP A 65 -16.28 -7.11 -1.11
N GLU A 66 -15.33 -6.75 -0.24
CA GLU A 66 -15.27 -7.30 1.10
C GLU A 66 -16.49 -6.72 1.84
N GLN A 67 -17.52 -7.55 2.00
CA GLN A 67 -18.69 -7.22 2.81
C GLN A 67 -18.19 -6.87 4.21
N ILE A 68 -18.38 -5.62 4.62
CA ILE A 68 -18.05 -5.16 5.96
C ILE A 68 -19.03 -5.85 6.91
N VAL A 69 -18.61 -6.95 7.54
CA VAL A 69 -19.40 -7.65 8.56
C VAL A 69 -19.13 -6.96 9.90
N ILE A 70 -20.11 -6.22 10.39
CA ILE A 70 -20.08 -5.61 11.74
C ILE A 70 -20.78 -6.57 12.68
N GLU A 71 -20.00 -7.32 13.47
CA GLU A 71 -20.53 -8.17 14.53
C GLU A 71 -20.93 -7.29 15.72
N VAL A 72 -22.24 -7.22 16.00
CA VAL A 72 -22.78 -6.57 17.20
C VAL A 72 -22.93 -7.64 18.27
N ASP A 73 -22.23 -7.49 19.40
CA ASP A 73 -22.39 -8.38 20.55
C ASP A 73 -23.83 -8.24 21.11
N ALA A 74 -24.54 -9.37 21.16
CA ALA A 74 -25.91 -9.45 21.68
C ALA A 74 -26.02 -9.13 23.17
N ALA A 75 -24.89 -9.01 23.89
CA ALA A 75 -24.85 -8.71 25.32
C ALA A 75 -25.19 -7.24 25.68
N GLY A 76 -25.48 -6.39 24.69
CA GLY A 76 -25.89 -5.01 24.91
C GLY A 76 -24.70 -4.10 25.21
N GLU A 77 -24.19 -3.50 24.14
CA GLU A 77 -23.14 -2.49 24.14
C GLU A 77 -23.35 -1.44 25.26
N PRO A 78 -22.28 -1.00 25.96
CA PRO A 78 -22.38 0.09 26.92
C PRO A 78 -23.05 1.32 26.29
N HIS A 79 -24.08 1.85 26.95
CA HIS A 79 -24.96 2.88 26.38
C HIS A 79 -24.30 4.27 26.26
N ASP A 80 -23.05 4.40 26.71
CA ASP A 80 -22.31 5.66 26.82
C ASP A 80 -20.97 5.65 26.06
N LEU A 81 -20.99 5.09 24.85
CA LEU A 81 -19.85 5.22 23.95
C LEU A 81 -19.88 6.58 23.23
N PRO A 82 -18.69 7.16 22.94
CA PRO A 82 -18.57 8.43 22.22
C PRO A 82 -19.08 8.35 20.78
N ILE A 83 -19.23 7.13 20.24
CA ILE A 83 -19.80 6.86 18.92
C ILE A 83 -20.90 5.83 19.10
N ARG A 84 -22.08 6.10 18.53
CA ARG A 84 -23.18 5.13 18.40
C ARG A 84 -23.49 4.93 16.93
N LEU A 85 -23.45 3.69 16.49
CA LEU A 85 -23.79 3.29 15.13
C LEU A 85 -25.12 2.54 15.14
N ILE A 86 -26.04 2.94 14.26
CA ILE A 86 -27.30 2.26 14.03
C ILE A 86 -27.27 1.83 12.57
N LEU A 87 -27.28 0.52 12.33
CA LEU A 87 -27.20 -0.05 11.00
C LEU A 87 -28.59 -0.50 10.55
N ASP A 88 -28.93 -0.16 9.31
CA ASP A 88 -30.09 -0.71 8.62
C ASP A 88 -29.59 -1.80 7.64
N PRO A 89 -29.86 -3.09 7.91
CA PRO A 89 -29.38 -4.18 7.08
C PRO A 89 -30.14 -4.29 5.74
N ASP A 90 -31.33 -3.69 5.63
CA ASP A 90 -32.19 -3.77 4.45
C ASP A 90 -31.93 -2.60 3.48
N ASP A 91 -31.57 -1.42 4.00
CA ASP A 91 -31.16 -0.25 3.22
C ASP A 91 -29.95 0.47 3.85
N PRO A 92 -28.74 0.38 3.27
CA PRO A 92 -27.55 0.99 3.84
C PRO A 92 -27.65 2.52 3.92
N SER A 93 -28.48 3.16 3.09
CA SER A 93 -28.69 4.61 3.14
C SER A 93 -29.46 5.07 4.39
N GLY A 94 -30.17 4.14 5.06
CA GLY A 94 -30.85 4.36 6.34
C GLY A 94 -29.94 4.26 7.57
N SER A 95 -28.66 3.91 7.39
CA SER A 95 -27.72 3.76 8.51
C SER A 95 -27.27 5.12 9.08
N ILE A 96 -27.16 5.21 10.41
CA ILE A 96 -26.91 6.46 11.13
C ILE A 96 -25.71 6.32 12.07
N CYS A 97 -24.80 7.31 12.04
CA CYS A 97 -23.69 7.43 12.98
C CYS A 97 -23.85 8.69 13.84
N ILE A 98 -23.88 8.51 15.16
CA ILE A 98 -24.01 9.59 16.15
C ILE A 98 -22.69 9.71 16.91
N ILE A 99 -22.08 10.89 16.84
CA ILE A 99 -20.84 11.22 17.55
C ILE A 99 -21.17 12.14 18.73
N ARG A 100 -20.96 11.67 19.96
CA ARG A 100 -21.03 12.49 21.18
C ARG A 100 -19.66 13.11 21.40
N ARG A 101 -19.59 14.45 21.34
CA ARG A 101 -18.40 15.18 21.79
C ARG A 101 -18.54 15.39 23.29
N ASP A 102 -17.57 14.93 24.06
CA ASP A 102 -17.48 15.29 25.48
C ASP A 102 -17.48 16.82 25.62
N PRO A 103 -18.18 17.40 26.60
CA PRO A 103 -18.07 18.83 26.85
C PRO A 103 -16.62 19.15 27.21
N ALA A 104 -16.10 20.27 26.67
CA ALA A 104 -14.77 20.74 27.05
C ALA A 104 -14.69 20.88 28.58
N PRO A 105 -13.58 20.44 29.22
CA PRO A 105 -13.43 20.60 30.66
C PRO A 105 -13.58 22.08 31.04
N PRO A 106 -14.20 22.39 32.19
CA PRO A 106 -14.40 23.78 32.60
C PRO A 106 -13.03 24.47 32.72
N VAL A 107 -12.90 25.64 32.11
CA VAL A 107 -11.73 26.50 32.27
C VAL A 107 -11.81 27.10 33.67
N ILE A 108 -10.93 26.64 34.58
CA ILE A 108 -10.76 27.19 35.93
C ILE A 108 -9.66 28.25 35.89
#